data_AF-A0A8H9F8B0-F1
#
_entry.id   AF-A0A8H9F8B0-F1
#
_cell.length_a   1.000
_cell.length_b   1.000
_cell.length_c   1.000
_cell.angle_alpha   90.00
_cell.angle_beta   90.00
_cell.angle_gamma   90.00
#
_symmetry.space_group_name_H-M   'P 1'
#
loop_
_entity.id
_entity.type
_entity.pdbx_description
1 polymer ?
#
loop_
_entity_poly.entity_id
_entity_poly.type
_entity_poly.pdbx_seq_one_letter_code
_entity_poly.pdbx_strand_id
1 'polypeptide(L)'
;MSKFTDMFNKSIRAEIEFIDLDNGEAKLDKVEGKGKQNAPIDYDPSDKIEEFTNEGYELASNDLDINGVKPTYDDDGHIYYIGFHHGTTVADADYPAYGYSSDQLAIRLPKLFIMKVPRPEHRSIASLKWMFIRD
;
A
#
# COMPACT_ATOMS: atom_id res chain seq x y z
N MET A 1 -7.99 43.89 -12.88
CA MET A 1 -7.95 43.11 -11.63
C MET A 1 -8.51 41.73 -11.98
N SER A 2 -7.83 40.58 -11.92
CA SER A 2 -6.69 40.22 -11.09
C SER A 2 -6.05 38.87 -11.50
N LYS A 3 -5.30 38.80 -12.61
CA LYS A 3 -4.53 37.57 -12.93
C LYS A 3 -3.51 37.20 -11.83
N PHE A 4 -3.02 38.20 -11.09
CA PHE A 4 -2.09 37.99 -10.00
C PHE A 4 -2.76 37.37 -8.75
N THR A 5 -4.04 37.66 -8.50
CA THR A 5 -4.76 37.13 -7.32
C THR A 5 -5.20 35.69 -7.52
N ASP A 6 -5.49 35.30 -8.77
CA ASP A 6 -5.89 33.93 -9.10
C ASP A 6 -4.76 32.92 -8.88
N MET A 7 -3.49 33.34 -9.03
CA MET A 7 -2.31 32.48 -8.80
C MET A 7 -2.10 32.14 -7.31
N PHE A 8 -2.47 33.02 -6.36
CA PHE A 8 -2.30 32.76 -4.92
C PHE A 8 -3.49 32.07 -4.25
N ASN A 9 -4.63 31.95 -4.94
CA ASN A 9 -5.83 31.31 -4.44
C ASN A 9 -6.14 29.97 -5.12
N LYS A 10 -5.26 29.50 -6.03
CA LYS A 10 -5.38 28.18 -6.65
C LYS A 10 -5.04 27.10 -5.60
N SER A 11 -6.05 26.39 -5.13
CA SER A 11 -5.87 25.17 -4.36
C SER A 11 -5.50 24.03 -5.31
N ILE A 12 -4.35 23.41 -5.08
CA ILE A 12 -3.84 22.28 -5.83
C ILE A 12 -4.23 21.00 -5.10
N ARG A 13 -4.69 20.00 -5.85
CA ARG A 13 -5.01 18.67 -5.33
C ARG A 13 -3.75 17.80 -5.39
N ALA A 14 -3.54 16.98 -4.37
CA ALA A 14 -2.58 15.88 -4.42
C ALA A 14 -3.31 14.59 -4.03
N GLU A 15 -2.89 13.48 -4.62
CA GLU A 15 -3.39 12.15 -4.31
C GLU A 15 -2.22 11.32 -3.81
N ILE A 16 -2.41 10.58 -2.72
CA ILE A 16 -1.43 9.62 -2.21
C ILE A 16 -2.04 8.24 -2.38
N GLU A 17 -1.39 7.39 -3.17
CA GLU A 17 -1.84 6.03 -3.43
C GLU A 17 -0.85 5.02 -2.82
N PHE A 18 -1.41 4.08 -2.04
CA PHE A 18 -0.68 2.94 -1.52
C PHE A 18 -0.85 1.79 -2.51
N ILE A 19 0.24 1.25 -3.03
CA ILE A 19 0.21 0.26 -4.12
C ILE A 19 1.02 -0.99 -3.79
N ASP A 20 0.54 -2.13 -4.29
CA ASP A 20 1.22 -3.42 -4.26
C ASP A 20 2.00 -3.64 -5.56
N LEU A 21 3.32 -3.60 -5.45
CA LEU A 21 4.26 -3.71 -6.56
C LEU A 21 4.38 -5.14 -7.11
N ASP A 22 4.01 -6.16 -6.33
CA ASP A 22 4.12 -7.56 -6.77
C ASP A 22 2.99 -7.97 -7.70
N ASN A 23 1.93 -7.17 -7.78
CA ASN A 23 0.68 -7.56 -8.42
C ASN A 23 0.19 -6.52 -9.45
N GLY A 24 1.13 -5.89 -10.14
CA GLY A 24 0.85 -4.92 -11.19
C GLY A 24 0.31 -3.59 -10.65
N GLU A 25 0.86 -3.12 -9.52
CA GLU A 25 0.53 -1.83 -8.90
C GLU A 25 -0.94 -1.75 -8.44
N ALA A 26 -1.43 -2.85 -7.88
CA ALA A 26 -2.79 -2.89 -7.35
C ALA A 26 -2.95 -1.89 -6.19
N LYS A 27 -4.03 -1.11 -6.19
CA LYS A 27 -4.27 -0.09 -5.17
C LYS A 27 -4.74 -0.73 -3.86
N LEU A 28 -4.01 -0.47 -2.78
CA LEU A 28 -4.32 -0.91 -1.43
C LEU A 28 -5.20 0.11 -0.70
N ASP A 29 -4.84 1.40 -0.77
CA ASP A 29 -5.60 2.50 -0.18
C ASP A 29 -5.27 3.82 -0.88
N LYS A 30 -6.07 4.85 -0.62
CA LYS A 30 -5.92 6.18 -1.18
C LYS A 30 -6.24 7.27 -0.15
N VAL A 31 -5.43 8.32 -0.15
CA VAL A 31 -5.69 9.57 0.57
C VAL A 31 -5.65 10.76 -0.40
N GLU A 32 -6.65 11.63 -0.32
CA GLU A 32 -6.67 12.88 -1.09
C GLU A 32 -6.28 14.08 -0.21
N GLY A 33 -5.39 14.92 -0.70
CA GLY A 33 -4.93 16.14 -0.06
C GLY A 33 -5.18 17.38 -0.92
N LYS A 34 -5.24 18.55 -0.26
CA LYS A 34 -5.34 19.85 -0.94
C LYS A 34 -4.43 20.86 -0.26
N GLY A 35 -3.68 21.62 -1.06
CA GLY A 35 -2.76 22.62 -0.56
C GLY A 35 -2.66 23.84 -1.46
N LYS A 36 -1.79 24.76 -1.06
CA LYS A 36 -1.38 25.89 -1.88
C LYS A 36 -0.21 25.46 -2.76
N GLN A 37 -0.12 25.99 -3.96
CA GLN A 37 1.02 25.79 -4.84
C GLN A 37 2.34 26.13 -4.11
N ASN A 38 3.38 25.32 -4.35
CA ASN A 38 4.71 25.42 -3.74
C ASN A 38 4.76 25.22 -2.21
N ALA A 39 3.63 24.91 -1.56
CA ALA A 39 3.65 24.47 -0.17
C ALA A 39 4.09 23.01 -0.09
N PRO A 40 4.81 22.60 0.98
CA PRO A 40 5.13 21.20 1.20
C PRO A 40 3.86 20.39 1.45
N ILE A 41 3.88 19.13 1.04
CA ILE A 41 2.83 18.17 1.33
C ILE A 41 3.04 17.68 2.76
N ASP A 42 2.25 18.20 3.69
CA ASP A 42 2.34 17.87 5.10
C ASP A 42 1.40 16.72 5.49
N TYR A 43 1.55 15.60 4.78
CA TYR A 43 0.94 14.33 5.13
C TYR A 43 2.01 13.41 5.72
N ASP A 44 1.67 12.71 6.79
CA ASP A 44 2.54 11.70 7.41
C ASP A 44 1.95 10.31 7.13
N PRO A 45 2.61 9.48 6.30
CA PRO A 45 2.12 8.15 5.98
C PRO A 45 2.47 7.09 7.06
N SER A 46 3.16 7.44 8.15
CA SER A 46 3.67 6.46 9.13
C SER A 46 2.61 5.52 9.68
N ASP A 47 1.45 6.03 10.09
CA ASP A 47 0.36 5.19 10.63
C ASP A 47 -0.14 4.16 9.61
N LYS A 48 -0.23 4.56 8.33
CA LYS A 48 -0.67 3.69 7.23
C LYS A 48 0.39 2.68 6.84
N ILE A 49 1.66 3.09 6.83
CA ILE A 49 2.78 2.18 6.61
C ILE A 49 2.80 1.11 7.72
N GLU A 50 2.63 1.51 8.98
CA GLU A 50 2.57 0.58 10.11
C GLU A 50 1.36 -0.37 10.01
N GLU A 51 0.19 0.14 9.62
CA GLU A 51 -1.00 -0.69 9.34
C GLU A 51 -0.66 -1.79 8.32
N PHE A 52 -0.11 -1.44 7.16
CA PHE A 52 0.25 -2.42 6.12
C PHE A 52 1.37 -3.37 6.55
N THR A 53 2.37 -2.88 7.29
CA THR A 53 3.42 -3.75 7.85
C THR A 53 2.87 -4.77 8.84
N ASN A 54 1.92 -4.38 9.68
CA ASN A 54 1.25 -5.30 10.60
C ASN A 54 0.37 -6.34 9.86
N GLU A 55 -0.10 -6.01 8.66
CA GLU A 55 -0.79 -6.93 7.76
C GLU A 55 0.17 -7.86 6.98
N GLY A 56 1.48 -7.59 7.06
CA GLY A 56 2.56 -8.37 6.46
C GLY A 56 3.16 -7.78 5.19
N TYR A 57 2.75 -6.59 4.76
CA TYR A 57 3.37 -5.91 3.63
C TYR A 57 4.73 -5.33 3.99
N GLU A 58 5.64 -5.28 3.03
CA GLU A 58 6.99 -4.73 3.20
C GLU A 58 7.13 -3.43 2.40
N LEU A 59 7.47 -2.33 3.06
CA LEU A 59 7.66 -1.04 2.39
C LEU A 59 8.82 -1.12 1.39
N ALA A 60 8.56 -0.72 0.15
CA ALA A 60 9.52 -0.77 -0.96
C ALA A 60 9.90 0.63 -1.46
N SER A 61 8.93 1.55 -1.54
CA SER A 61 9.16 2.93 -2.01
C SER A 61 8.22 3.92 -1.32
N ASN A 62 8.66 5.17 -1.19
CA ASN A 62 7.87 6.27 -0.62
C ASN A 62 8.18 7.59 -1.34
N ASP A 63 7.28 8.03 -2.22
CA ASP A 63 7.46 9.29 -2.96
C ASP A 63 7.26 10.55 -2.10
N LEU A 64 6.73 10.42 -0.88
CA LEU A 64 6.56 11.54 0.05
C LEU A 64 7.82 11.84 0.87
N ASP A 65 8.79 10.94 0.88
CA ASP A 65 10.06 11.12 1.56
C ASP A 65 11.22 10.64 0.69
N ILE A 66 11.66 11.54 -0.19
CA ILE A 66 12.81 11.29 -1.06
C ILE A 66 14.05 11.82 -0.35
N ASN A 67 14.75 10.94 0.37
CA ASN A 67 15.97 11.26 1.11
C ASN A 67 15.80 12.36 2.19
N GLY A 68 14.69 12.35 2.92
CA GLY A 68 14.37 13.34 3.96
C GLY A 68 13.69 14.60 3.42
N VAL A 69 13.33 14.63 2.13
CA VAL A 69 12.75 15.81 1.48
C VAL A 69 11.30 15.53 1.11
N LYS A 70 10.39 16.33 1.69
CA LYS A 70 8.97 16.29 1.34
C LYS A 70 8.73 16.98 -0.02
N PRO A 71 7.89 16.40 -0.89
CA PRO A 71 7.48 17.06 -2.12
C PRO A 71 6.57 18.27 -1.84
N THR A 72 6.38 19.11 -2.85
CA THR A 72 5.49 20.29 -2.81
C THR A 72 4.36 20.16 -3.82
N TYR A 73 3.24 20.81 -3.56
CA TYR A 73 2.13 20.93 -4.52
C TYR A 73 2.58 21.65 -5.80
N ASP A 74 2.52 20.98 -6.95
CA ASP A 74 2.86 21.51 -8.27
C ASP A 74 1.66 22.18 -8.97
N ASP A 75 1.83 22.65 -10.21
CA ASP A 75 0.79 23.40 -10.93
C ASP A 75 -0.39 22.52 -11.38
N ASP A 76 -0.15 21.23 -11.57
CA ASP A 76 -1.06 20.26 -12.20
C ASP A 76 -1.15 19.03 -11.30
N GLY A 77 -1.93 19.19 -10.22
CA GLY A 77 -2.07 18.25 -9.10
C GLY A 77 -1.56 16.81 -9.32
N HIS A 78 -0.68 16.39 -8.41
CA HIS A 78 0.13 15.19 -8.57
C HIS A 78 -0.41 13.97 -7.81
N ILE A 79 -0.06 12.77 -8.29
CA ILE A 79 -0.26 11.51 -7.56
C ILE A 79 1.10 11.03 -7.04
N TYR A 80 1.21 10.81 -5.74
CA TYR A 80 2.38 10.26 -5.06
C TYR A 80 2.13 8.81 -4.70
N TYR A 81 3.12 7.95 -4.93
CA TYR A 81 2.99 6.53 -4.65
C TYR A 81 3.80 6.12 -3.42
N ILE A 82 3.21 5.24 -2.62
CA ILE A 82 3.90 4.50 -1.57
C ILE A 82 3.74 3.02 -1.91
N GLY A 83 4.85 2.40 -2.31
CA GLY A 83 4.87 1.04 -2.84
C GLY A 83 5.26 0.01 -1.79
N PHE A 84 4.59 -1.14 -1.84
CA PHE A 84 4.84 -2.28 -0.96
C PHE A 84 5.04 -3.57 -1.76
N HIS A 85 5.85 -4.48 -1.25
CA HIS A 85 5.89 -5.89 -1.67
C HIS A 85 5.06 -6.76 -0.71
N HIS A 86 4.63 -7.93 -1.18
CA HIS A 86 4.03 -8.92 -0.29
C HIS A 86 5.11 -9.55 0.59
N GLY A 87 4.91 -9.51 1.91
CA GLY A 87 5.64 -10.40 2.80
C GLY A 87 5.35 -11.86 2.47
N THR A 88 6.32 -12.71 2.78
CA THR A 88 6.17 -14.16 2.68
C THR A 88 6.35 -14.78 4.04
N THR A 89 5.60 -15.84 4.30
CA THR A 89 5.80 -16.64 5.50
C THR A 89 5.55 -18.11 5.20
N VAL A 90 6.12 -18.94 6.05
CA VAL A 90 6.00 -20.38 5.99
C VAL A 90 4.76 -20.79 6.79
N ALA A 91 3.88 -21.58 6.19
CA ALA A 91 2.66 -22.04 6.85
C ALA A 91 2.40 -23.54 6.59
N ASP A 92 1.77 -24.18 7.58
CA ASP A 92 1.21 -25.52 7.47
C ASP A 92 -0.09 -25.63 8.30
N ALA A 93 -0.65 -26.83 8.39
CA ALA A 93 -1.90 -27.06 9.12
C ALA A 93 -1.80 -26.76 10.63
N ASP A 94 -0.62 -26.97 11.23
CA ASP A 94 -0.38 -26.78 12.65
C ASP A 94 0.05 -25.33 12.97
N TYR A 95 0.63 -24.64 11.99
CA TYR A 95 1.07 -23.25 12.07
C TYR A 95 0.42 -22.41 10.95
N PRO A 96 -0.85 -22.01 11.11
CA PRO A 96 -1.49 -21.19 10.11
C PRO A 96 -0.98 -19.74 10.15
N ALA A 97 -0.87 -19.14 8.97
CA ALA A 97 -0.42 -17.76 8.80
C ALA A 97 -1.58 -16.82 8.41
N TYR A 98 -1.37 -15.50 8.54
CA TYR A 98 -2.25 -14.44 8.02
C TYR A 98 -3.74 -14.58 8.36
N GLY A 99 -4.04 -15.11 9.56
CA GLY A 99 -5.42 -15.23 10.07
C GLY A 99 -6.24 -16.39 9.49
N TYR A 100 -5.62 -17.29 8.71
CA TYR A 100 -6.29 -18.52 8.28
C TYR A 100 -6.38 -19.52 9.45
N SER A 101 -7.41 -20.38 9.45
CA SER A 101 -7.50 -21.46 10.45
C SER A 101 -6.80 -22.73 9.99
N SER A 102 -6.37 -23.56 10.94
CA SER A 102 -5.82 -24.89 10.67
C SER A 102 -6.72 -25.71 9.73
N ASP A 103 -8.05 -25.67 9.93
CA ASP A 103 -9.01 -26.38 9.07
C ASP A 103 -9.01 -25.86 7.62
N GLN A 104 -8.79 -24.56 7.41
CA GLN A 104 -8.70 -23.97 6.08
C GLN A 104 -7.42 -24.38 5.34
N LEU A 105 -6.33 -24.58 6.06
CA LEU A 105 -5.03 -24.96 5.50
C LEU A 105 -4.87 -26.48 5.37
N ALA A 106 -5.41 -27.27 6.30
CA ALA A 106 -5.34 -28.74 6.30
C ALA A 106 -5.99 -29.37 5.05
N ILE A 107 -7.00 -28.72 4.46
CA ILE A 107 -7.66 -29.19 3.23
C ILE A 107 -6.77 -29.01 1.98
N ARG A 108 -5.76 -28.13 2.03
CA ARG A 108 -4.99 -27.69 0.85
C ARG A 108 -3.49 -27.92 0.95
N LEU A 109 -2.94 -28.04 2.16
CA LEU A 109 -1.50 -28.16 2.40
C LEU A 109 -1.14 -29.51 3.03
N PRO A 110 -0.84 -30.55 2.23
CA PRO A 110 -0.31 -31.80 2.77
C PRO A 110 1.18 -31.69 3.21
N LYS A 111 1.82 -30.52 3.04
CA LYS A 111 3.23 -30.20 3.34
C LYS A 111 3.37 -28.71 3.70
N LEU A 112 4.57 -28.29 4.10
CA LEU A 112 4.95 -26.89 4.32
C LEU A 112 4.84 -26.08 3.02
N PHE A 113 4.25 -24.88 3.04
CA PHE A 113 4.19 -23.97 1.89
C PHE A 113 4.64 -22.57 2.25
N ILE A 114 5.19 -21.87 1.24
CA ILE A 114 5.41 -20.42 1.31
C ILE A 114 4.11 -19.73 0.88
N MET A 115 3.53 -18.97 1.80
CA MET A 115 2.35 -18.14 1.59
C MET A 115 2.75 -16.68 1.43
N LYS A 116 2.24 -16.02 0.38
CA LYS A 116 2.25 -14.55 0.28
C LYS A 116 1.10 -13.94 1.07
N VAL A 117 1.30 -12.73 1.59
CA VAL A 117 0.22 -11.93 2.21
C VAL A 117 -0.97 -11.80 1.24
N PRO A 118 -2.22 -12.00 1.70
CA PRO A 118 -3.41 -11.79 0.89
C PRO A 118 -3.75 -10.30 0.75
N ARG A 119 -4.20 -9.92 -0.45
CA ARG A 119 -4.80 -8.60 -0.69
C ARG A 119 -5.96 -8.31 0.27
N PRO A 120 -6.18 -7.06 0.71
CA PRO A 120 -7.28 -6.71 1.60
C PRO A 120 -8.64 -7.18 1.07
N GLU A 121 -8.89 -7.04 -0.24
CA GLU A 121 -10.14 -7.45 -0.89
C GLU A 121 -10.24 -8.97 -1.12
N HIS A 122 -9.18 -9.72 -0.86
CA HIS A 122 -9.08 -11.16 -1.09
C HIS A 122 -8.88 -11.99 0.19
N ARG A 123 -9.17 -11.45 1.38
CA ARG A 123 -9.19 -12.22 2.64
C ARG A 123 -10.38 -13.18 2.76
N SER A 124 -10.54 -14.04 1.76
CA SER A 124 -11.52 -15.13 1.76
C SER A 124 -10.85 -16.45 1.37
N ILE A 125 -11.44 -17.57 1.81
CA ILE A 125 -10.96 -18.91 1.49
C ILE A 125 -10.90 -19.21 -0.02
N ALA A 126 -11.64 -18.46 -0.84
CA ALA A 126 -11.63 -18.62 -2.29
C ALA A 126 -10.32 -18.11 -2.93
N SER A 127 -9.63 -17.18 -2.27
CA SER A 127 -8.42 -16.52 -2.79
C SER A 127 -7.12 -17.27 -2.50
N LEU A 128 -7.14 -18.21 -1.53
CA LEU A 128 -5.99 -19.03 -1.12
C LEU A 128 -5.27 -19.72 -2.30
N LYS A 129 -5.98 -20.05 -3.39
CA LYS A 129 -5.38 -20.72 -4.58
C LYS A 129 -4.26 -19.90 -5.24
N TRP A 130 -4.29 -18.57 -5.12
CA TRP A 130 -3.31 -17.66 -5.71
C TRP A 130 -2.12 -17.33 -4.78
N MET A 131 -2.20 -17.72 -3.51
CA MET A 131 -1.25 -17.31 -2.46
C MET A 131 -0.11 -18.30 -2.23
N PHE A 132 -0.21 -19.50 -2.82
CA PHE A 132 0.80 -20.54 -2.68
C PHE A 132 1.84 -20.43 -3.81
N ILE A 133 3.09 -20.22 -3.43
CA ILE A 133 4.23 -20.40 -4.32
C ILE A 133 4.45 -21.91 -4.42
N ARG A 134 4.19 -22.49 -5.60
CA ARG A 134 4.59 -23.87 -5.87
C ARG A 134 6.07 -23.86 -6.26
N ASP A 135 6.87 -24.65 -5.56
CA ASP A 135 8.15 -25.11 -6.08
C ASP A 135 7.97 -25.86 -7.41
#